data_AF-A0A661X877-F1
#
_entry.id   AF-A0A661X877-F1
#
_cell.length_a   1.000
_cell.length_b   1.000
_cell.length_c   1.000
_cell.angle_alpha   90.00
_cell.angle_beta   90.00
_cell.angle_gamma   90.00
#
_symmetry.space_group_name_H-M   'P 1'
#
loop_
_entity.id
_entity.type
_entity.pdbx_description
1 polymer ?
#
loop_
_entity_poly.entity_id
_entity_poly.type
_entity_poly.pdbx_seq_one_letter_code
_entity_poly.pdbx_strand_id
1 'polypeptide(L)'
;MAKHKVSEKKKAHAADKKHAEDENQYPEKVEKLYKRIMRILSWTVGVAFVLIIVLPEFNSSVLDQITRVIYLIGISSLLVFIIIEFFSSNMKNLLRRIIHA
;
A
#
# COMPACT_ATOMS: atom_id res chain seq x y z
N MET A 1 35.49 -13.34 -4.96
CA MET A 1 34.57 -12.17 -5.01
C MET A 1 33.17 -12.65 -5.39
N ALA A 2 32.25 -12.88 -4.43
CA ALA A 2 30.82 -13.16 -4.73
C ALA A 2 29.93 -13.23 -3.45
N LYS A 3 30.01 -12.27 -2.52
CA LYS A 3 29.26 -12.34 -1.23
C LYS A 3 28.20 -11.23 -1.00
N HIS A 4 27.77 -10.52 -2.04
CA HIS A 4 26.97 -9.29 -1.84
C HIS A 4 25.59 -9.21 -2.52
N LYS A 5 25.00 -10.32 -2.99
CA LYS A 5 23.68 -10.30 -3.68
C LYS A 5 22.52 -11.06 -3.00
N VAL A 6 22.72 -11.64 -1.82
CA VAL A 6 21.68 -12.50 -1.18
C VAL A 6 20.85 -11.74 -0.11
N SER A 7 21.22 -10.51 0.24
CA SER A 7 20.64 -9.80 1.39
C SER A 7 19.26 -9.17 1.14
N GLU A 8 18.92 -8.76 -0.09
CA GLU A 8 17.68 -8.00 -0.33
C GLU A 8 16.42 -8.87 -0.49
N LYS A 9 16.54 -10.13 -0.92
CA LYS A 9 15.37 -11.02 -1.06
C LYS A 9 14.77 -11.50 0.27
N LYS A 10 15.46 -11.34 1.39
CA LYS A 10 14.97 -11.79 2.71
C LYS A 10 14.10 -10.78 3.44
N LYS A 11 14.11 -9.49 3.07
CA LYS A 11 13.24 -8.49 3.73
C LYS A 11 11.81 -8.49 3.20
N ALA A 12 11.58 -8.93 1.95
CA ALA A 12 10.23 -9.07 1.39
C ALA A 12 9.44 -10.26 1.97
N HIS A 13 10.11 -11.33 2.43
CA HIS A 13 9.46 -12.53 2.97
C HIS A 13 9.23 -12.50 4.49
N ALA A 14 9.71 -11.48 5.20
CA ALA A 14 9.50 -11.37 6.65
C ALA A 14 8.16 -10.71 7.02
N ALA A 15 7.54 -9.97 6.10
CA ALA A 15 6.20 -9.39 6.29
C ALA A 15 5.06 -10.43 6.15
N ASP A 16 5.31 -11.54 5.45
CA ASP A 16 4.28 -12.53 5.11
C ASP A 16 3.95 -13.51 6.26
N LYS A 17 4.82 -13.61 7.28
CA LYS A 17 4.70 -14.64 8.32
C LYS A 17 4.11 -14.20 9.65
N LYS A 18 3.71 -12.93 9.81
CA LYS A 18 3.02 -12.45 11.03
C LYS A 18 1.49 -12.38 10.92
N HIS A 19 0.91 -12.80 9.79
CA HIS A 19 -0.55 -12.75 9.57
C HIS A 19 -1.28 -14.10 9.67
N ALA A 20 -0.57 -15.18 10.02
CA ALA A 20 -1.13 -16.54 10.00
C ALA A 20 -1.80 -16.98 11.32
N GLU A 21 -1.87 -16.14 12.36
CA GLU A 21 -2.42 -16.56 13.68
C GLU A 21 -3.86 -16.07 13.96
N ASP A 22 -4.56 -15.45 13.00
CA ASP A 22 -5.90 -14.89 13.23
C ASP A 22 -6.92 -15.26 12.13
N GLU A 23 -6.73 -16.42 11.49
CA GLU A 23 -7.50 -16.88 10.32
C GLU A 23 -8.96 -17.31 10.60
N ASN A 24 -9.49 -17.15 11.83
CA ASN A 24 -10.80 -17.72 12.20
C ASN A 24 -11.85 -16.77 12.80
N GLN A 25 -11.69 -15.44 12.78
CA GLN A 25 -12.66 -14.52 13.42
C GLN A 25 -13.38 -13.51 12.54
N TYR A 26 -13.01 -13.34 11.26
CA TYR A 26 -13.64 -12.34 10.39
C TYR A 26 -14.44 -12.98 9.25
N PRO A 27 -15.69 -12.53 8.98
CA PRO A 27 -16.48 -13.07 7.88
C PRO A 27 -15.76 -12.83 6.54
N GLU A 28 -15.78 -13.82 5.64
CA GLU A 28 -15.04 -13.80 4.37
C GLU A 28 -15.25 -12.51 3.54
N LYS A 29 -16.44 -11.90 3.65
CA LYS A 29 -16.77 -10.64 2.98
C LYS A 29 -15.85 -9.49 3.41
N VAL A 30 -15.54 -9.40 4.71
CA VAL A 30 -14.67 -8.34 5.28
C VAL A 30 -13.23 -8.54 4.80
N GLU A 31 -12.75 -9.78 4.78
CA GLU A 31 -11.39 -10.08 4.32
C GLU A 31 -11.20 -9.83 2.83
N LYS A 32 -12.17 -10.23 2.00
CA LYS A 32 -12.16 -9.97 0.56
C LYS A 32 -12.17 -8.46 0.28
N LEU A 33 -12.95 -7.67 1.02
CA LEU A 33 -12.99 -6.22 0.87
C LEU A 33 -11.67 -5.59 1.32
N TYR A 34 -11.13 -5.97 2.48
CA TYR A 34 -9.83 -5.51 2.98
C TYR A 34 -8.70 -5.79 1.97
N LYS A 35 -8.61 -7.03 1.47
CA LYS A 35 -7.61 -7.40 0.44
C LYS A 35 -7.80 -6.59 -0.85
N ARG A 36 -9.04 -6.31 -1.26
CA ARG A 36 -9.32 -5.48 -2.44
C ARG A 36 -8.88 -4.02 -2.22
N ILE A 37 -9.18 -3.44 -1.07
CA ILE A 37 -8.77 -2.07 -0.70
C ILE A 37 -7.24 -1.97 -0.70
N MET A 38 -6.54 -2.91 -0.04
CA MET A 38 -5.08 -2.94 -0.02
C MET A 38 -4.49 -3.09 -1.42
N ARG A 39 -5.09 -3.90 -2.29
CA ARG A 39 -4.65 -4.05 -3.69
C ARG A 39 -4.81 -2.76 -4.49
N ILE A 40 -5.93 -2.06 -4.33
CA ILE A 40 -6.18 -0.78 -5.00
C ILE A 40 -5.18 0.26 -4.52
N LEU A 41 -4.97 0.38 -3.20
CA LEU A 41 -3.98 1.29 -2.62
C LEU A 41 -2.56 1.01 -3.17
N SER A 42 -2.17 -0.26 -3.22
CA SER A 42 -0.86 -0.67 -3.77
C SER A 42 -0.71 -0.28 -5.24
N TRP A 43 -1.75 -0.46 -6.06
CA TRP A 43 -1.76 -0.01 -7.45
C TRP A 43 -1.66 1.52 -7.57
N THR A 44 -2.43 2.26 -6.77
CA THR A 44 -2.40 3.73 -6.77
C THR A 44 -1.02 4.26 -6.44
N VAL A 45 -0.35 3.70 -5.42
CA VAL A 45 1.03 4.06 -5.07
C VAL A 45 1.99 3.73 -6.20
N GLY A 46 1.86 2.56 -6.83
CA GLY A 46 2.70 2.16 -7.96
C GLY A 46 2.55 3.11 -9.17
N VAL A 47 1.32 3.44 -9.55
CA VAL A 47 1.02 4.38 -10.64
C VAL A 47 1.55 5.78 -10.31
N ALA A 48 1.33 6.27 -9.09
CA ALA A 48 1.86 7.56 -8.66
C ALA A 48 3.40 7.59 -8.76
N PHE A 49 4.09 6.52 -8.36
CA PHE A 49 5.53 6.42 -8.44
C PHE A 49 6.05 6.51 -9.89
N VAL A 50 5.41 5.79 -10.82
CA VAL A 50 5.74 5.86 -12.25
C VAL A 50 5.50 7.27 -12.80
N LEU A 51 4.36 7.87 -12.47
CA LEU A 51 4.02 9.22 -12.94
C LEU A 51 5.02 10.27 -12.44
N ILE A 52 5.47 10.18 -11.19
CA ILE A 52 6.46 11.11 -10.62
C ILE A 52 7.79 11.03 -11.36
N ILE A 53 8.17 9.85 -11.87
CA ILE A 53 9.40 9.67 -12.64
C ILE A 53 9.22 10.16 -14.09
N VAL A 54 8.07 9.85 -14.70
CA VAL A 54 7.85 10.07 -16.13
C VAL A 54 7.41 11.50 -16.46
N LEU A 55 6.63 12.15 -15.60
CA LEU A 55 6.08 13.50 -15.87
C LEU A 55 7.14 14.61 -15.98
N PRO A 56 8.19 14.67 -15.14
CA PRO A 56 9.24 15.69 -15.24
C PRO A 56 10.02 15.66 -16.56
N GLU A 57 10.14 14.49 -17.20
CA GLU A 57 10.88 14.33 -18.47
C GLU A 57 10.26 15.11 -19.64
N PHE A 58 8.98 15.47 -19.54
CA PHE A 58 8.30 16.27 -20.57
C PHE A 58 8.63 17.78 -20.50
N ASN A 59 9.45 18.20 -19.52
CA ASN A 59 10.05 19.53 -19.42
C ASN A 59 9.02 20.69 -19.56
N SER A 60 7.81 20.49 -19.03
CA SER A 60 6.69 21.44 -19.06
C SER A 60 6.39 21.93 -17.65
N SER A 61 6.34 23.25 -17.47
CA SER A 61 6.07 23.86 -16.16
C SER A 61 4.71 23.47 -15.56
N VAL A 62 3.72 23.14 -16.41
CA VAL A 62 2.41 22.65 -15.95
C VAL A 62 2.54 21.23 -15.38
N LEU A 63 3.31 20.37 -16.05
CA LEU A 63 3.51 18.98 -15.63
C LEU A 63 4.36 18.90 -14.36
N ASP A 64 5.31 19.81 -14.16
CA ASP A 64 6.04 19.93 -12.89
C ASP A 64 5.11 20.25 -11.70
N GLN A 65 4.18 21.17 -11.90
CA GLN A 65 3.22 21.54 -10.86
C GLN A 65 2.28 20.38 -10.53
N ILE A 66 1.81 19.65 -11.56
CA ILE A 66 1.01 18.44 -11.40
C ILE A 66 1.81 17.34 -10.69
N THR A 67 3.09 17.16 -11.06
CA THR A 67 3.97 16.16 -10.45
C THR A 67 4.15 16.41 -8.97
N ARG A 68 4.28 17.67 -8.55
CA ARG A 68 4.38 18.05 -7.13
C ARG A 68 3.13 17.68 -6.34
N VAL A 69 1.95 17.86 -6.94
CA VAL A 69 0.67 17.45 -6.34
C VAL A 69 0.56 15.94 -6.26
N ILE A 70 0.91 15.23 -7.35
CA ILE A 70 0.92 13.75 -7.38
C ILE A 70 1.89 13.18 -6.35
N TYR A 71 3.07 13.78 -6.19
CA TYR A 71 4.04 13.42 -5.17
C TYR A 71 3.48 13.52 -3.76
N LEU A 72 2.80 14.64 -3.46
CA LEU A 72 2.20 14.88 -2.16
C LEU A 72 1.07 13.87 -1.88
N ILE A 73 0.18 13.64 -2.86
CA ILE A 73 -0.88 12.63 -2.78
C ILE A 73 -0.30 11.22 -2.62
N GLY A 74 0.77 10.90 -3.35
CA GLY A 74 1.46 9.62 -3.29
C GLY A 74 2.04 9.35 -1.91
N ILE A 75 2.73 10.33 -1.31
CA ILE A 75 3.26 10.23 0.05
C ILE A 75 2.14 10.12 1.07
N SER A 76 1.09 10.94 0.97
CA SER A 76 -0.06 10.87 1.87
C SER A 76 -0.73 9.50 1.79
N SER A 77 -0.87 8.94 0.59
CA SER A 77 -1.43 7.59 0.37
C SER A 77 -0.55 6.51 0.98
N LEU A 78 0.77 6.68 0.91
CA LEU A 78 1.75 5.75 1.49
C LEU A 78 1.71 5.77 3.02
N LEU A 79 1.56 6.95 3.63
CA LEU A 79 1.33 7.09 5.06
C LEU A 79 0.02 6.42 5.49
N VAL A 80 -1.07 6.64 4.76
CA VAL A 80 -2.35 5.97 5.01
C VAL A 80 -2.20 4.45 4.88
N PHE A 81 -1.47 3.96 3.89
CA PHE A 81 -1.19 2.54 3.72
C PHE A 81 -0.46 1.95 4.93
N ILE A 82 0.60 2.61 5.41
CA ILE A 82 1.34 2.20 6.62
C ILE A 82 0.43 2.16 7.84
N ILE A 83 -0.43 3.17 8.01
CA ILE A 83 -1.40 3.22 9.11
C ILE A 83 -2.38 2.04 9.00
N ILE A 84 -2.94 1.78 7.83
CA ILE A 84 -3.87 0.66 7.62
C ILE A 84 -3.18 -0.69 7.88
N GLU A 85 -1.91 -0.83 7.53
CA GLU A 85 -1.12 -2.04 7.77
C GLU A 85 -0.86 -2.25 9.27
N PHE A 86 -0.41 -1.21 9.99
CA PHE A 86 -0.20 -1.24 11.43
C PHE A 86 -1.49 -1.50 12.22
N PHE A 87 -2.61 -0.98 11.74
CA PHE A 87 -3.92 -1.09 12.38
C PHE A 87 -4.84 -2.10 11.67
N SER A 88 -4.27 -3.10 10.99
CA SER A 88 -5.04 -4.06 10.17
C SER A 88 -6.20 -4.71 10.94
N SER A 89 -5.99 -5.13 12.19
CA SER A 89 -7.05 -5.70 13.05
C SER A 89 -8.14 -4.68 13.41
N ASN A 90 -7.76 -3.43 13.69
CA ASN A 90 -8.72 -2.34 13.93
C ASN A 90 -9.50 -1.97 12.66
N MET A 91 -8.87 -2.06 11.50
CA MET A 91 -9.54 -1.85 10.21
C MET A 91 -10.57 -2.94 9.90
N LYS A 92 -10.21 -4.21 10.10
CA LYS A 92 -11.17 -5.32 9.97
C LYS A 92 -12.36 -5.13 10.93
N ASN A 93 -12.13 -4.65 12.14
CA ASN A 93 -13.19 -4.31 13.11
C ASN A 93 -14.08 -3.14 12.67
N LEU A 94 -13.51 -2.08 12.10
CA LEU A 94 -14.27 -0.94 11.54
C LEU A 94 -15.11 -1.36 10.32
N LEU A 95 -14.52 -2.14 9.41
CA LEU A 95 -15.22 -2.72 8.26
C LEU A 95 -16.39 -3.61 8.69
N ARG A 96 -16.20 -4.45 9.73
CA ARG A 96 -17.29 -5.26 10.29
C ARG A 96 -18.44 -4.38 10.80
N ARG A 97 -18.15 -3.28 11.49
CA ARG A 97 -19.17 -2.34 11.97
C ARG A 97 -19.91 -1.65 10.83
N ILE A 98 -19.24 -1.25 9.76
CA ILE A 98 -19.87 -0.57 8.62
C ILE A 98 -20.77 -1.51 7.80
N ILE A 99 -20.37 -2.79 7.66
CA ILE A 99 -21.12 -3.77 6.86
C ILE A 99 -22.34 -4.33 7.62
N HIS A 100 -22.32 -4.30 8.95
CA HIS A 100 -23.39 -4.80 9.81
C HIS A 100 -24.18 -3.71 10.55
N ALA A 101 -23.87 -2.44 10.34
CA ALA A 101 -24.72 -1.30 10.73
C ALA A 101 -25.75 -1.03 9.63
#